data_AF-A0A4Q5QER0-F1
#
_entry.id   AF-A0A4Q5QER0-F1
#
_cell.length_a   1.000
_cell.length_b   1.000
_cell.length_c   1.000
_cell.angle_alpha   90.00
_cell.angle_beta   90.00
_cell.angle_gamma   90.00
#
_symmetry.space_group_name_H-M   'P 1'
#
loop_
_entity.id
_entity.type
_entity.pdbx_description
1 polymer ?
#
loop_
_entity_poly.entity_id
_entity_poly.type
_entity_poly.pdbx_seq_one_letter_code
_entity_poly.pdbx_strand_id
1 'polypeptide(L)'
;LEKAAPRLRPWQREILRIVRLVAQYFYPQRQTKVMNEGCATYCHYRIMNALSEKGLIGEAAYLEFLQSHTNVVRQPNYNERGYNGHNPYAIGFAMMQDIARIVEQPTEEDRAWFPEIAGTGDAMATLRDVWANYRDESFIAQFLSPKLMRDMRLFHVVDDPDESELYVEAIHDERGYRKMRRSFARQYDVAWLDPDIEVVDVDLEGDRRLIVHHRALNRITLQKDDAKRVLQHLADLWGYDAVLREIDPANEAVLAEHHASARPIFF
;
A
#
# COMPACT_ATOMS: atom_id res chain seq x y z
N LEU A 1 10.45 -19.34 -14.01
CA LEU A 1 10.44 -20.60 -13.23
C LEU A 1 9.47 -21.65 -13.77
N GLU A 2 8.15 -21.45 -13.72
CA GLU A 2 7.12 -22.44 -14.14
C GLU A 2 7.45 -23.15 -15.47
N LYS A 3 7.81 -22.38 -16.50
CA LYS A 3 8.05 -22.90 -17.86
C LYS A 3 9.50 -23.30 -18.15
N ALA A 4 10.45 -22.63 -17.50
CA ALA A 4 11.86 -22.68 -17.89
C ALA A 4 12.78 -23.36 -16.86
N ALA A 5 12.30 -23.61 -15.64
CA ALA A 5 13.13 -24.20 -14.60
C ALA A 5 13.53 -25.65 -15.00
N PRO A 6 14.83 -25.94 -15.02
CA PRO A 6 15.38 -27.16 -15.63
C PRO A 6 15.06 -28.42 -14.83
N ARG A 7 14.98 -28.34 -13.50
CA ARG A 7 14.90 -29.51 -12.60
C ARG A 7 13.54 -29.72 -11.92
N LEU A 8 12.53 -28.89 -12.23
CA LEU A 8 11.20 -29.02 -11.61
C LEU A 8 10.39 -30.19 -12.18
N ARG A 9 9.82 -30.99 -11.30
CA ARG A 9 8.83 -32.03 -11.65
C ARG A 9 7.50 -31.41 -12.10
N PRO A 10 6.68 -32.12 -12.89
CA PRO A 10 5.39 -31.60 -13.37
C PRO A 10 4.49 -31.04 -12.27
N TRP A 11 4.35 -31.73 -11.14
CA TRP A 11 3.52 -31.25 -10.03
C TRP A 11 4.08 -30.00 -9.34
N GLN A 12 5.42 -29.83 -9.27
CA GLN A 12 6.04 -28.64 -8.71
C GLN A 12 5.77 -27.41 -9.59
N ARG A 13 5.78 -27.61 -10.91
CA ARG A 13 5.39 -26.57 -11.88
C ARG A 13 3.92 -26.17 -11.70
N GLU A 14 3.04 -27.14 -11.46
CA GLU A 14 1.63 -26.85 -11.22
C GLU A 14 1.42 -26.03 -9.94
N ILE A 15 2.16 -26.31 -8.86
CA ILE A 15 2.13 -25.46 -7.67
C ILE A 15 2.56 -24.04 -7.99
N LEU A 16 3.66 -23.85 -8.72
CA LEU A 16 4.10 -22.50 -9.12
C LEU A 16 3.06 -21.78 -9.97
N ARG A 17 2.36 -22.51 -10.85
CA ARG A 17 1.25 -21.97 -11.64
C ARG A 17 0.10 -21.52 -10.75
N ILE A 18 -0.32 -22.34 -9.78
CA ILE A 18 -1.38 -21.99 -8.82
C ILE A 18 -0.99 -20.74 -8.03
N VAL A 19 0.22 -20.70 -7.48
CA VAL A 19 0.74 -19.54 -6.74
C VAL A 19 0.71 -18.29 -7.61
N ARG A 20 1.17 -18.38 -8.87
CA ARG A 20 1.14 -17.25 -9.81
C ARG A 20 -0.29 -16.78 -10.10
N LEU A 21 -1.22 -17.69 -10.36
CA LEU A 21 -2.62 -17.35 -10.65
C LEU A 21 -3.29 -16.70 -9.45
N VAL A 22 -3.07 -17.22 -8.24
CA VAL A 22 -3.60 -16.67 -6.99
C VAL A 22 -3.00 -15.28 -6.73
N ALA A 23 -1.68 -15.11 -6.89
CA ALA A 23 -1.04 -13.81 -6.73
C ALA A 23 -1.57 -12.77 -7.73
N GLN A 24 -1.76 -13.16 -9.01
CA GLN A 24 -2.34 -12.29 -10.03
C GLN A 24 -3.80 -11.92 -9.73
N TYR A 25 -4.58 -12.85 -9.21
CA TYR A 25 -5.97 -12.58 -8.80
C TYR A 25 -6.06 -11.56 -7.66
N PHE A 26 -5.16 -11.65 -6.67
CA PHE A 26 -5.14 -10.73 -5.52
C PHE A 26 -4.33 -9.46 -5.73
N TYR A 27 -3.60 -9.33 -6.84
CA TYR A 27 -2.78 -8.15 -7.13
C TYR A 27 -3.58 -6.83 -7.09
N PRO A 28 -4.80 -6.73 -7.68
CA PRO A 28 -5.60 -5.52 -7.59
C PRO A 28 -6.02 -5.16 -6.16
N GLN A 29 -6.28 -6.15 -5.29
CA GLN A 29 -6.70 -5.91 -3.91
C GLN A 29 -5.65 -5.12 -3.12
N ARG A 30 -4.36 -5.30 -3.46
CA ARG A 30 -3.25 -4.58 -2.81
C ARG A 30 -3.23 -3.10 -3.15
N GLN A 31 -3.80 -2.71 -4.29
CA GLN A 31 -3.88 -1.31 -4.75
C GLN A 31 -5.11 -0.57 -4.21
N THR A 32 -6.04 -1.27 -3.57
CA THR A 32 -7.33 -0.71 -3.14
C THR A 32 -7.62 -1.02 -1.66
N LYS A 33 -6.58 -1.20 -0.84
CA LYS A 33 -6.73 -1.58 0.56
C LYS A 33 -7.43 -0.48 1.36
N VAL A 34 -6.96 0.76 1.31
CA VAL A 34 -7.59 1.91 1.99
C VAL A 34 -9.03 2.08 1.51
N MET A 35 -9.26 1.98 0.20
CA MET A 35 -10.61 2.09 -0.37
C MET A 35 -11.54 0.98 0.08
N ASN A 36 -11.09 -0.27 0.06
CA ASN A 36 -11.90 -1.42 0.46
C ASN A 36 -12.24 -1.36 1.95
N GLU A 37 -11.22 -1.15 2.81
CA GLU A 37 -11.43 -1.08 4.26
C GLU A 37 -12.26 0.15 4.65
N GLY A 38 -12.03 1.28 3.99
CA GLY A 38 -12.81 2.52 4.17
C GLY A 38 -14.27 2.38 3.72
N CYS A 39 -14.52 1.76 2.56
CA CYS A 39 -15.87 1.50 2.07
C CYS A 39 -16.63 0.57 3.01
N ALA A 40 -15.99 -0.53 3.44
CA ALA A 40 -16.60 -1.47 4.37
C ALA A 40 -16.97 -0.81 5.70
N THR A 41 -16.04 -0.06 6.30
CA THR A 41 -16.29 0.64 7.57
C THR A 41 -17.32 1.76 7.44
N TYR A 42 -17.28 2.54 6.36
CA TYR A 42 -18.24 3.61 6.10
C TYR A 42 -19.66 3.06 5.91
N CYS A 43 -19.82 2.04 5.06
CA CYS A 43 -21.11 1.39 4.84
C CYS A 43 -21.64 0.75 6.12
N HIS A 44 -20.79 0.00 6.84
CA HIS A 44 -21.17 -0.62 8.09
C HIS A 44 -21.60 0.41 9.13
N TYR A 45 -20.84 1.50 9.30
CA TYR A 45 -21.19 2.59 10.20
C TYR A 45 -22.57 3.19 9.85
N ARG A 46 -22.82 3.49 8.59
CA ARG A 46 -24.11 4.06 8.16
C ARG A 46 -25.27 3.10 8.35
N ILE A 47 -25.09 1.82 8.03
CA ILE A 47 -26.13 0.79 8.21
C ILE A 47 -26.49 0.68 9.69
N MET A 48 -25.49 0.58 10.58
CA MET A 48 -25.74 0.41 12.02
C MET A 48 -26.40 1.64 12.65
N ASN A 49 -26.00 2.86 12.27
CA ASN A 49 -26.70 4.07 12.68
C ASN A 49 -28.15 4.10 12.17
N ALA A 50 -28.37 3.81 10.89
CA ALA A 50 -29.72 3.80 10.33
C ALA A 50 -30.64 2.73 10.95
N LEU A 51 -30.09 1.57 11.32
CA LEU A 51 -30.83 0.54 12.06
C LEU A 51 -31.21 1.03 13.47
N SER A 52 -30.29 1.71 14.16
CA SER A 52 -30.54 2.28 15.49
C SER A 52 -31.59 3.39 15.44
N GLU A 53 -31.46 4.36 14.52
CA GLU A 53 -32.40 5.47 14.33
C GLU A 53 -33.83 4.99 14.01
N LYS A 54 -33.95 3.86 13.30
CA LYS A 54 -35.24 3.24 12.98
C LYS A 54 -35.78 2.33 14.08
N GLY A 55 -35.05 2.16 15.19
CA GLY A 55 -35.42 1.26 16.29
C GLY A 55 -35.38 -0.22 15.92
N LEU A 56 -34.63 -0.61 14.88
CA LEU A 56 -34.50 -1.99 14.42
C LEU A 56 -33.44 -2.79 15.20
N ILE A 57 -32.60 -2.11 15.97
CA ILE A 57 -31.66 -2.70 16.94
C ILE A 57 -31.81 -2.01 18.29
N GLY A 58 -31.61 -2.75 19.37
CA GLY A 58 -31.64 -2.21 20.73
C GLY A 58 -30.34 -1.49 21.12
N GLU A 59 -30.40 -0.69 22.19
CA GLU A 59 -29.26 0.11 22.68
C GLU A 59 -28.01 -0.73 22.99
N ALA A 60 -28.18 -1.92 23.57
CA ALA A 60 -27.06 -2.81 23.89
C ALA A 60 -26.28 -3.23 22.63
N ALA A 61 -26.99 -3.65 21.58
CA ALA A 61 -26.38 -4.03 20.30
C ALA A 61 -25.71 -2.82 19.62
N TYR A 62 -26.29 -1.62 19.76
CA TYR A 62 -25.69 -0.40 19.25
C TYR A 62 -24.40 -0.03 19.99
N LEU A 63 -24.34 -0.17 21.32
CA LEU A 63 -23.13 0.05 22.12
C LEU A 63 -22.01 -0.95 21.75
N GLU A 64 -22.34 -2.23 21.57
CA GLU A 64 -21.39 -3.25 21.11
C GLU A 64 -20.82 -2.89 19.72
N PHE A 65 -21.69 -2.41 18.81
CA PHE A 65 -21.26 -1.90 17.52
C PHE A 65 -20.29 -0.72 17.66
N LEU A 66 -20.60 0.28 18.50
CA LEU A 66 -19.72 1.44 18.68
C LEU A 66 -18.35 1.02 19.21
N GLN A 67 -18.30 0.09 20.15
CA GLN A 67 -17.05 -0.45 20.67
C GLN A 67 -16.25 -1.16 19.57
N SER A 68 -16.89 -2.06 18.82
CA SER A 68 -16.27 -2.78 17.71
C SER A 68 -15.74 -1.83 16.63
N HIS A 69 -16.56 -0.87 16.20
CA HIS A 69 -16.19 0.11 15.18
C HIS A 69 -15.01 0.96 15.64
N THR A 70 -15.08 1.52 16.85
CA THR A 70 -14.01 2.36 17.42
C THR A 70 -12.68 1.62 17.50
N ASN A 71 -12.70 0.33 17.84
CA ASN A 71 -11.50 -0.49 17.87
C ASN A 71 -10.88 -0.68 16.48
N VAL A 72 -11.71 -0.91 15.46
CA VAL A 72 -11.26 -1.13 14.08
C VAL A 72 -10.67 0.15 13.47
N VAL A 73 -11.30 1.31 13.69
CA VAL A 73 -10.85 2.60 13.14
C VAL A 73 -9.84 3.33 14.03
N ARG A 74 -9.36 2.71 15.11
CA ARG A 74 -8.37 3.33 15.99
C ARG A 74 -7.07 3.59 15.23
N GLN A 75 -6.62 4.85 15.21
CA GLN A 75 -5.30 5.25 14.75
C GLN A 75 -4.42 5.60 15.96
N PRO A 76 -3.38 4.81 16.28
CA PRO A 76 -2.39 5.18 17.28
C PRO A 76 -1.66 6.47 16.89
N ASN A 77 -1.29 7.30 17.87
CA ASN A 77 -0.36 8.42 17.65
C ASN A 77 1.06 7.91 17.38
N TYR A 78 1.89 8.71 16.70
CA TYR A 78 3.26 8.34 16.30
C TYR A 78 4.17 7.93 17.47
N ASN A 79 3.90 8.44 18.68
CA ASN A 79 4.67 8.16 19.90
C ASN A 79 4.12 6.98 20.72
N GLU A 80 3.07 6.30 20.26
CA GLU A 80 2.52 5.11 20.90
C GLU A 80 3.22 3.84 20.41
N ARG A 81 3.48 2.90 21.32
CA ARG A 81 4.16 1.62 21.02
C ARG A 81 3.48 0.78 19.92
N GLY A 82 2.18 0.99 19.68
CA GLY A 82 1.41 0.26 18.68
C GLY A 82 1.40 0.90 17.29
N TYR A 83 2.11 2.00 17.08
CA TYR A 83 2.17 2.67 15.77
C TYR A 83 3.03 1.86 14.80
N ASN A 84 2.42 1.39 13.71
CA ASN A 84 3.09 0.66 12.62
C ASN A 84 2.74 1.27 11.26
N GLY A 85 2.69 2.61 11.22
CA GLY A 85 2.13 3.37 10.11
C GLY A 85 0.63 3.62 10.28
N HIS A 86 0.01 4.07 9.20
CA HIS A 86 -1.39 4.45 9.26
C HIS A 86 -2.34 3.28 9.04
N ASN A 87 -3.37 3.21 9.87
CA ASN A 87 -4.44 2.23 9.79
C ASN A 87 -5.34 2.52 8.57
N PRO A 88 -5.40 1.61 7.57
CA PRO A 88 -6.23 1.78 6.38
C PRO A 88 -7.73 1.98 6.70
N TYR A 89 -8.24 1.34 7.75
CA TYR A 89 -9.61 1.53 8.21
C TYR A 89 -9.85 2.96 8.69
N ALA A 90 -8.91 3.52 9.46
CA ALA A 90 -9.03 4.86 10.03
C ALA A 90 -9.01 5.93 8.94
N ILE A 91 -8.02 5.86 8.04
CA ILE A 91 -7.89 6.83 6.93
C ILE A 91 -9.05 6.69 5.97
N GLY A 92 -9.35 5.47 5.53
CA GLY A 92 -10.43 5.21 4.60
C GLY A 92 -11.73 5.78 5.17
N PHE A 93 -12.12 5.34 6.37
CA PHE A 93 -13.34 5.86 7.00
C PHE A 93 -13.38 7.39 7.09
N ALA A 94 -12.30 8.03 7.55
CA ALA A 94 -12.25 9.48 7.69
C ALA A 94 -12.32 10.21 6.34
N MET A 95 -11.69 9.69 5.29
CA MET A 95 -11.80 10.23 3.94
C MET A 95 -13.22 10.11 3.39
N MET A 96 -13.89 8.96 3.56
CA MET A 96 -15.27 8.78 3.10
C MET A 96 -16.25 9.70 3.86
N GLN A 97 -16.05 9.89 5.17
CA GLN A 97 -16.83 10.85 5.96
C GLN A 97 -16.59 12.28 5.49
N ASP A 98 -15.35 12.66 5.22
CA ASP A 98 -15.03 14.02 4.79
C ASP A 98 -15.54 14.32 3.37
N ILE A 99 -15.46 13.35 2.44
CA ILE A 99 -16.08 13.49 1.11
C ILE A 99 -17.59 13.67 1.23
N ALA A 100 -18.27 12.87 2.05
CA ALA A 100 -19.71 13.02 2.26
C ALA A 100 -20.05 14.41 2.81
N ARG A 101 -19.27 14.90 3.79
CA ARG A 101 -19.39 16.26 4.33
C ARG A 101 -19.14 17.33 3.27
N ILE A 102 -18.12 17.19 2.42
CA ILE A 102 -17.84 18.14 1.32
C ILE A 102 -19.02 18.21 0.35
N VAL A 103 -19.63 17.06 0.04
CA VAL A 103 -20.75 16.99 -0.89
C VAL A 103 -22.02 17.62 -0.31
N GLU A 104 -22.29 17.42 0.98
CA GLU A 104 -23.54 17.86 1.63
C GLU A 104 -23.44 19.25 2.27
N GLN A 105 -22.31 19.56 2.92
CA GLN A 105 -22.08 20.75 3.75
C GLN A 105 -20.65 21.29 3.55
N PRO A 106 -20.32 21.77 2.32
CA PRO A 106 -18.99 22.30 2.02
C PRO A 106 -18.72 23.64 2.72
N THR A 107 -17.48 23.83 3.13
CA THR A 107 -16.90 25.13 3.49
C THR A 107 -16.30 25.82 2.26
N GLU A 108 -15.92 27.10 2.37
CA GLU A 108 -15.22 27.82 1.28
C GLU A 108 -13.90 27.15 0.89
N GLU A 109 -13.16 26.58 1.84
CA GLU A 109 -11.93 25.83 1.55
C GLU A 109 -12.24 24.58 0.71
N ASP A 110 -13.33 23.87 1.00
CA ASP A 110 -13.75 22.70 0.24
C ASP A 110 -14.16 23.07 -1.19
N ARG A 111 -14.82 24.23 -1.37
CA ARG A 111 -15.19 24.73 -2.70
C ARG A 111 -13.97 25.07 -3.54
N ALA A 112 -12.91 25.59 -2.92
CA ALA A 112 -11.66 25.88 -3.60
C ALA A 112 -10.88 24.60 -3.98
N TRP A 113 -10.90 23.58 -3.12
CA TRP A 113 -10.14 22.33 -3.34
C TRP A 113 -10.89 21.28 -4.15
N PHE A 114 -12.21 21.24 -4.07
CA PHE A 114 -13.07 20.21 -4.65
C PHE A 114 -14.27 20.82 -5.40
N PRO A 115 -14.05 21.72 -6.37
CA PRO A 115 -15.12 22.44 -7.05
C PRO A 115 -16.13 21.51 -7.76
N GLU A 116 -15.71 20.31 -8.14
CA GLU A 116 -16.53 19.33 -8.86
C GLU A 116 -17.55 18.61 -7.98
N ILE A 117 -17.27 18.44 -6.69
CA ILE A 117 -18.11 17.66 -5.77
C ILE A 117 -18.74 18.50 -4.66
N ALA A 118 -18.15 19.66 -4.33
CA ALA A 118 -18.56 20.49 -3.20
C ALA A 118 -19.98 21.04 -3.34
N GLY A 119 -20.91 20.57 -2.52
CA GLY A 119 -22.30 21.03 -2.51
C GLY A 119 -23.17 20.45 -3.63
N THR A 120 -22.77 19.35 -4.26
CA THR A 120 -23.59 18.62 -5.25
C THR A 120 -24.78 17.88 -4.61
N GLY A 121 -24.72 17.62 -3.30
CA GLY A 121 -25.82 17.10 -2.48
C GLY A 121 -25.98 15.57 -2.41
N ASP A 122 -25.45 14.80 -3.38
CA ASP A 122 -25.53 13.33 -3.35
C ASP A 122 -24.17 12.69 -2.99
N ALA A 123 -23.94 12.54 -1.69
CA ALA A 123 -22.72 11.94 -1.16
C ALA A 123 -22.53 10.49 -1.61
N MET A 124 -23.61 9.71 -1.73
CA MET A 124 -23.51 8.30 -2.09
C MET A 124 -23.24 8.09 -3.58
N ALA A 125 -23.80 8.93 -4.46
CA ALA A 125 -23.44 8.91 -5.87
C ALA A 125 -21.95 9.24 -6.06
N THR A 126 -21.46 10.28 -5.38
CA THR A 126 -20.05 10.66 -5.40
C THR A 126 -19.15 9.53 -4.90
N LEU A 127 -19.46 8.94 -3.74
CA LEU A 127 -18.68 7.84 -3.18
C LEU A 127 -18.68 6.60 -4.07
N ARG A 128 -19.80 6.26 -4.73
CA ARG A 128 -19.85 5.14 -5.67
C ARG A 128 -18.99 5.37 -6.90
N ASP A 129 -18.97 6.60 -7.43
CA ASP A 129 -18.06 6.96 -8.52
C ASP A 129 -16.60 6.82 -8.10
N VAL A 130 -16.27 7.32 -6.90
CA VAL A 130 -14.93 7.18 -6.32
C VAL A 130 -14.54 5.70 -6.17
N TRP A 131 -15.43 4.86 -5.66
CA TRP A 131 -15.18 3.43 -5.49
C TRP A 131 -15.00 2.67 -6.81
N ALA A 132 -15.66 3.13 -7.87
CA ALA A 132 -15.59 2.48 -9.18
C ALA A 132 -14.31 2.84 -9.95
N ASN A 133 -13.80 4.06 -9.79
CA ASN A 133 -12.84 4.64 -10.72
C ASN A 133 -11.43 4.89 -10.15
N TYR A 134 -11.24 4.77 -8.84
CA TYR A 134 -9.98 5.11 -8.19
C TYR A 134 -9.32 3.90 -7.51
N ARG A 135 -8.01 4.00 -7.30
CA ARG A 135 -7.18 3.14 -6.45
C ARG A 135 -6.62 3.97 -5.29
N ASP A 136 -6.06 3.34 -4.25
CA ASP A 136 -5.65 4.01 -3.01
C ASP A 136 -4.80 5.27 -3.23
N GLU A 137 -3.73 5.16 -4.03
CA GLU A 137 -2.83 6.28 -4.37
C GLU A 137 -3.61 7.44 -5.01
N SER A 138 -4.35 7.18 -6.10
CA SER A 138 -5.16 8.18 -6.78
C SER A 138 -6.31 8.73 -5.91
N PHE A 139 -6.92 7.91 -5.06
CA PHE A 139 -7.98 8.29 -4.14
C PHE A 139 -7.47 9.31 -3.13
N ILE A 140 -6.30 9.04 -2.54
CA ILE A 140 -5.62 9.96 -1.63
C ILE A 140 -5.17 11.22 -2.36
N ALA A 141 -4.54 11.06 -3.53
CA ALA A 141 -4.01 12.16 -4.33
C ALA A 141 -5.09 13.16 -4.76
N GLN A 142 -6.31 12.68 -5.02
CA GLN A 142 -7.43 13.50 -5.46
C GLN A 142 -8.27 14.03 -4.29
N PHE A 143 -8.65 13.18 -3.33
CA PHE A 143 -9.73 13.48 -2.37
C PHE A 143 -9.29 13.77 -0.93
N LEU A 144 -8.00 13.64 -0.59
CA LEU A 144 -7.55 14.02 0.76
C LEU A 144 -7.59 15.55 0.91
N SER A 145 -8.43 16.04 1.84
CA SER A 145 -8.65 17.47 2.07
C SER A 145 -7.67 18.09 3.07
N PRO A 146 -7.40 19.41 2.95
CA PRO A 146 -6.64 20.14 3.97
C PRO A 146 -7.23 20.03 5.38
N LYS A 147 -8.57 20.08 5.49
CA LYS A 147 -9.28 19.89 6.75
C LYS A 147 -8.95 18.56 7.38
N LEU A 148 -9.06 17.47 6.60
CA LEU A 148 -8.78 16.14 7.11
C LEU A 148 -7.30 15.96 7.47
N MET A 149 -6.38 16.53 6.69
CA MET A 149 -4.96 16.55 7.04
C MET A 149 -4.69 17.23 8.39
N ARG A 150 -5.42 18.31 8.71
CA ARG A 150 -5.36 18.97 10.03
C ARG A 150 -5.96 18.12 11.13
N ASP A 151 -7.15 17.56 10.91
CA ASP A 151 -7.87 16.74 11.91
C ASP A 151 -7.06 15.50 12.30
N MET A 152 -6.42 14.86 11.31
CA MET A 152 -5.54 13.71 11.52
C MET A 152 -4.11 14.08 11.93
N ARG A 153 -3.79 15.38 12.01
CA ARG A 153 -2.46 15.92 12.37
C ARG A 153 -1.33 15.33 11.51
N LEU A 154 -1.58 15.19 10.21
CA LEU A 154 -0.59 14.64 9.28
C LEU A 154 0.57 15.62 9.09
N PHE A 155 1.80 15.12 9.03
CA PHE A 155 3.00 15.89 8.70
C PHE A 155 3.96 15.04 7.88
N HIS A 156 4.83 15.67 7.10
CA HIS A 156 5.82 14.99 6.27
C HIS A 156 7.23 15.24 6.82
N VAL A 157 7.94 14.15 7.12
CA VAL A 157 9.36 14.17 7.49
C VAL A 157 10.15 13.67 6.30
N VAL A 158 11.20 14.40 5.91
CA VAL A 158 12.18 13.93 4.94
C VAL A 158 13.37 13.37 5.70
N ASP A 159 13.74 12.14 5.35
CA ASP A 159 14.91 11.44 5.84
C ASP A 159 15.88 11.30 4.65
N ASP A 160 16.75 12.30 4.49
CA ASP A 160 17.78 12.32 3.45
C ASP A 160 19.08 11.77 4.05
N PRO A 161 19.64 10.65 3.56
CA PRO A 161 20.85 10.06 4.11
C PRO A 161 22.09 10.96 3.98
N ASP A 162 22.07 11.97 3.12
CA ASP A 162 23.15 12.94 2.98
C ASP A 162 23.04 14.11 3.98
N GLU A 163 21.93 14.23 4.71
CA GLU A 163 21.66 15.27 5.71
C GLU A 163 21.70 14.70 7.14
N SER A 164 22.33 15.41 8.09
CA SER A 164 22.45 14.95 9.47
C SER A 164 21.20 15.23 10.34
N GLU A 165 20.26 16.03 9.83
CA GLU A 165 19.05 16.45 10.56
C GLU A 165 17.79 16.11 9.76
N LEU A 166 16.74 15.68 10.46
CA LEU A 166 15.43 15.44 9.84
C LEU A 166 14.68 16.76 9.68
N TYR A 167 14.23 17.05 8.46
CA TYR A 167 13.50 18.28 8.16
C TYR A 167 11.99 18.03 8.00
N VAL A 168 11.17 18.85 8.66
CA VAL A 168 9.72 18.91 8.40
C VAL A 168 9.50 19.78 7.17
N GLU A 169 9.32 19.13 6.03
CA GLU A 169 9.40 19.76 4.72
C GLU A 169 8.08 20.45 4.29
N ALA A 170 6.97 20.13 4.97
CA ALA A 170 5.65 20.67 4.68
C ALA A 170 4.85 20.87 5.98
N ILE A 171 4.49 22.12 6.24
CA ILE A 171 3.56 22.52 7.30
C ILE A 171 2.14 22.66 6.75
N HIS A 172 1.16 22.86 7.62
CA HIS A 172 -0.26 23.06 7.27
C HIS A 172 -0.53 24.44 6.64
N ASP A 173 0.08 24.70 5.49
CA ASP A 173 -0.19 25.84 4.60
C ASP A 173 -0.59 25.36 3.20
N GLU A 174 -1.04 26.27 2.32
CA GLU A 174 -1.59 25.89 1.00
C GLU A 174 -0.60 25.09 0.13
N ARG A 175 0.69 25.44 0.15
CA ARG A 175 1.72 24.71 -0.61
C ARG A 175 2.06 23.38 0.06
N GLY A 176 2.08 23.38 1.39
CA GLY A 176 2.33 22.23 2.24
C GLY A 176 1.26 21.16 2.10
N TYR A 177 -0.03 21.52 2.00
CA TYR A 177 -1.11 20.54 1.78
C TYR A 177 -0.96 19.79 0.46
N ARG A 178 -0.64 20.48 -0.64
CA ARG A 178 -0.42 19.80 -1.94
C ARG A 178 0.77 18.85 -1.88
N LYS A 179 1.82 19.23 -1.15
CA LYS A 179 3.03 18.41 -0.98
C LYS A 179 2.79 17.20 -0.08
N MET A 180 2.11 17.42 1.05
CA MET A 180 1.68 16.38 1.98
C MET A 180 0.79 15.36 1.28
N ARG A 181 -0.21 15.81 0.52
CA ARG A 181 -1.09 14.93 -0.25
C ARG A 181 -0.33 14.04 -1.22
N ARG A 182 0.60 14.62 -1.98
CA ARG A 182 1.44 13.88 -2.94
C ARG A 182 2.40 12.92 -2.27
N SER A 183 3.00 13.31 -1.15
CA SER A 183 3.90 12.41 -0.42
C SER A 183 3.12 11.25 0.21
N PHE A 184 1.99 11.57 0.84
CA PHE A 184 1.13 10.59 1.48
C PHE A 184 0.53 9.61 0.47
N ALA A 185 0.05 10.08 -0.69
CA ALA A 185 -0.43 9.23 -1.77
C ALA A 185 0.64 8.23 -2.26
N ARG A 186 1.90 8.69 -2.39
CA ARG A 186 3.03 7.83 -2.80
C ARG A 186 3.30 6.68 -1.83
N GLN A 187 2.95 6.82 -0.55
CA GLN A 187 3.06 5.70 0.42
C GLN A 187 2.07 4.57 0.15
N TYR A 188 1.11 4.75 -0.77
CA TYR A 188 0.14 3.75 -1.19
C TYR A 188 0.33 3.32 -2.65
N ASP A 189 1.41 3.80 -3.30
CA ASP A 189 1.77 3.35 -4.64
C ASP A 189 2.45 1.98 -4.55
N VAL A 190 1.83 0.96 -5.14
CA VAL A 190 2.39 -0.40 -5.17
C VAL A 190 3.72 -0.45 -5.91
N ALA A 191 3.93 0.39 -6.94
CA ALA A 191 5.20 0.45 -7.65
C ALA A 191 6.35 1.02 -6.78
N TRP A 192 6.00 1.75 -5.73
CA TRP A 192 6.97 2.33 -4.79
C TRP A 192 7.22 1.42 -3.58
N LEU A 193 6.20 0.66 -3.17
CA LEU A 193 6.25 -0.24 -2.02
C LEU A 193 6.86 -1.60 -2.35
N ASP A 194 6.58 -2.13 -3.53
CA ASP A 194 7.03 -3.46 -3.92
C ASP A 194 8.44 -3.42 -4.49
N PRO A 195 9.32 -4.32 -4.02
CA PRO A 195 10.60 -4.54 -4.66
C PRO A 195 10.45 -4.87 -6.15
N ASP A 196 11.05 -4.05 -7.01
CA ASP A 196 11.10 -4.29 -8.45
C ASP A 196 12.20 -5.30 -8.76
N ILE A 197 11.81 -6.57 -8.91
CA ILE A 197 12.71 -7.71 -9.08
C ILE A 197 12.50 -8.35 -10.45
N GLU A 198 13.55 -8.32 -11.27
CA GLU A 198 13.53 -8.76 -12.67
C GLU A 198 14.54 -9.88 -12.92
N VAL A 199 14.14 -10.90 -13.68
CA VAL A 199 15.10 -11.88 -14.22
C VAL A 199 15.75 -11.26 -15.45
N VAL A 200 17.05 -11.00 -15.37
CA VAL A 200 17.79 -10.31 -16.42
C VAL A 200 18.44 -11.30 -17.38
N ASP A 201 19.00 -12.38 -16.85
CA ASP A 201 19.69 -13.36 -17.67
C ASP A 201 19.75 -14.74 -17.01
N VAL A 202 20.09 -15.73 -17.82
CA VAL A 202 20.47 -17.08 -17.40
C VAL A 202 21.74 -17.43 -18.14
N ASP A 203 22.82 -17.79 -17.43
CA ASP A 203 24.06 -18.24 -18.05
C ASP A 203 23.88 -19.62 -18.71
N LEU A 204 23.36 -19.65 -19.93
CA LEU A 204 23.07 -20.89 -20.65
C LEU A 204 24.34 -21.59 -21.17
N GLU A 205 25.48 -20.88 -21.27
CA GLU A 205 26.74 -21.42 -21.79
C GLU A 205 27.62 -22.01 -20.68
N GLY A 206 27.56 -21.46 -19.46
CA GLY A 206 28.33 -21.88 -18.31
C GLY A 206 27.54 -22.72 -17.31
N ASP A 207 27.35 -22.19 -16.10
CA ASP A 207 26.86 -22.92 -14.92
C ASP A 207 25.33 -22.90 -14.77
N ARG A 208 24.59 -22.33 -15.74
CA ARG A 208 23.14 -22.11 -15.68
C ARG A 208 22.71 -21.23 -14.53
N ARG A 209 23.56 -20.33 -14.07
CA ARG A 209 23.23 -19.37 -13.02
C ARG A 209 22.12 -18.43 -13.45
N LEU A 210 21.16 -18.25 -12.56
CA LEU A 210 20.08 -17.27 -12.71
C LEU A 210 20.54 -15.90 -12.23
N ILE A 211 20.45 -14.88 -13.08
CA ILE A 211 20.80 -13.50 -12.73
C ILE A 211 19.51 -12.70 -12.58
N VAL A 212 19.33 -12.12 -11.39
CA VAL A 212 18.16 -11.34 -11.02
C VAL A 212 18.62 -9.97 -10.56
N HIS A 213 17.94 -8.93 -11.02
CA HIS A 213 18.19 -7.56 -10.56
C HIS A 213 17.04 -7.08 -9.69
N HIS A 214 17.37 -6.35 -8.63
CA HIS A 214 16.44 -5.49 -7.91
C HIS A 214 16.73 -4.04 -8.30
N ARG A 215 15.75 -3.29 -8.80
CA ARG A 215 15.92 -1.84 -9.07
C ARG A 215 15.71 -1.06 -7.77
N ALA A 216 16.80 -0.63 -7.15
CA ALA A 216 16.79 0.04 -5.85
C ALA A 216 16.36 1.52 -5.97
N LEU A 217 15.06 1.74 -6.06
CA LEU A 217 14.48 3.09 -6.03
C LEU A 217 14.95 3.85 -4.78
N ASN A 218 15.43 5.08 -4.98
CA ASN A 218 16.03 5.94 -3.95
C ASN A 218 17.19 5.29 -3.18
N ARG A 219 17.91 4.34 -3.80
CA ARG A 219 19.01 3.58 -3.18
C ARG A 219 18.58 2.78 -1.93
N ILE A 220 17.30 2.52 -1.77
CA ILE A 220 16.78 1.67 -0.69
C ILE A 220 17.01 0.21 -1.11
N THR A 221 17.92 -0.44 -0.40
CA THR A 221 18.25 -1.86 -0.60
C THR A 221 17.32 -2.77 0.20
N LEU A 222 17.19 -4.01 -0.24
CA LEU A 222 16.48 -5.07 0.48
C LEU A 222 17.11 -5.35 1.85
N GLN A 223 16.29 -5.79 2.81
CA GLN A 223 16.80 -6.30 4.07
C GLN A 223 17.65 -7.55 3.79
N LYS A 224 18.91 -7.51 4.23
CA LYS A 224 19.95 -8.48 3.85
C LYS A 224 19.62 -9.95 4.15
N ASP A 225 19.04 -10.24 5.31
CA ASP A 225 18.76 -11.61 5.72
C ASP A 225 17.53 -12.18 5.01
N ASP A 226 16.51 -11.36 4.79
CA ASP A 226 15.31 -11.72 4.04
C ASP A 226 15.64 -11.89 2.56
N ALA A 227 16.44 -11.01 1.97
CA ALA A 227 16.94 -11.14 0.59
C ALA A 227 17.65 -12.48 0.39
N LYS A 228 18.55 -12.86 1.30
CA LYS A 228 19.26 -14.14 1.25
C LYS A 228 18.31 -15.34 1.37
N ARG A 229 17.34 -15.29 2.29
CA ARG A 229 16.35 -16.37 2.48
C ARG A 229 15.49 -16.56 1.23
N VAL A 230 14.99 -15.48 0.64
CA VAL A 230 14.17 -15.52 -0.57
C VAL A 230 15.01 -16.00 -1.76
N LEU A 231 16.23 -15.48 -1.93
CA LEU A 231 17.13 -15.90 -3.00
C LEU A 231 17.50 -17.38 -2.90
N GLN A 232 17.63 -17.92 -1.68
CA GLN A 232 17.86 -19.35 -1.49
C GLN A 232 16.70 -20.20 -1.99
N HIS A 233 15.46 -19.82 -1.70
CA HIS A 233 14.29 -20.53 -2.25
C HIS A 233 14.23 -20.43 -3.77
N LEU A 234 14.62 -19.28 -4.33
CA LEU A 234 14.72 -19.11 -5.77
C LEU A 234 15.77 -20.05 -6.40
N ALA A 235 16.97 -20.14 -5.81
CA ALA A 235 18.01 -21.06 -6.23
C ALA A 235 17.56 -22.53 -6.13
N ASP A 236 16.87 -22.91 -5.05
CA ASP A 236 16.35 -24.27 -4.86
C ASP A 236 15.30 -24.63 -5.94
N LEU A 237 14.41 -23.69 -6.29
CA LEU A 237 13.40 -23.87 -7.34
C LEU A 237 14.01 -23.87 -8.75
N TRP A 238 15.05 -23.06 -8.96
CA TRP A 238 15.79 -23.02 -10.22
C TRP A 238 16.65 -24.27 -10.42
N GLY A 239 17.24 -24.78 -9.34
CA GLY A 239 18.06 -25.99 -9.30
C GLY A 239 19.55 -25.76 -9.60
N TYR A 240 19.97 -24.50 -9.78
CA TYR A 240 21.34 -24.02 -9.98
C TYR A 240 21.56 -22.75 -9.17
N ASP A 241 22.76 -22.17 -9.22
CA ASP A 241 23.08 -20.93 -8.53
C ASP A 241 22.18 -19.77 -8.97
N ALA A 242 21.90 -18.86 -8.04
CA ALA A 242 21.18 -17.63 -8.29
C ALA A 242 21.94 -16.44 -7.69
N VAL A 243 22.00 -15.34 -8.44
CA VAL A 243 22.61 -14.09 -8.01
C VAL A 243 21.59 -12.99 -8.09
N LEU A 244 21.45 -12.24 -7.00
CA LEU A 244 20.65 -11.04 -6.92
C LEU A 244 21.57 -9.83 -6.83
N ARG A 245 21.45 -8.92 -7.80
CA ARG A 245 22.14 -7.62 -7.77
C ARG A 245 21.13 -6.52 -7.50
N GLU A 246 21.44 -5.67 -6.54
CA GLU A 246 20.66 -4.46 -6.27
C GLU A 246 21.30 -3.31 -7.03
N ILE A 247 20.56 -2.73 -7.98
CA ILE A 247 21.06 -1.76 -8.95
C ILE A 247 20.44 -0.39 -8.68
N ASP A 248 21.27 0.64 -8.60
CA ASP A 248 20.82 2.04 -8.60
C ASP A 248 20.31 2.39 -10.01
N PRO A 249 19.00 2.67 -10.19
CA PRO A 249 18.43 2.94 -11.50
C PRO A 249 18.95 4.25 -12.14
N ALA A 250 19.59 5.15 -11.39
CA ALA A 250 20.08 6.42 -11.91
C ALA A 250 21.41 6.29 -12.67
N ASN A 251 22.26 5.34 -12.28
CA ASN A 251 23.62 5.21 -12.79
C ASN A 251 24.05 3.76 -13.07
N GLU A 252 23.15 2.79 -12.90
CA GLU A 252 23.37 1.35 -13.07
C GLU A 252 24.47 0.77 -12.15
N ALA A 253 24.80 1.47 -11.05
CA ALA A 253 25.77 0.99 -10.07
C ALA A 253 25.19 -0.15 -9.23
N VAL A 254 26.02 -1.16 -8.95
CA VAL A 254 25.65 -2.26 -8.04
C VAL A 254 25.84 -1.77 -6.60
N LEU A 255 24.73 -1.68 -5.87
CA LEU A 255 24.70 -1.28 -4.46
C LEU A 255 24.96 -2.46 -3.52
N ALA A 256 24.43 -3.64 -3.86
CA ALA A 256 24.62 -4.88 -3.13
C ALA A 256 24.53 -6.09 -4.06
N GLU A 257 25.21 -7.17 -3.70
CA GLU A 257 25.15 -8.44 -4.41
C GLU A 257 24.94 -9.58 -3.41
N HIS A 258 24.03 -10.49 -3.73
CA HIS A 258 23.71 -11.67 -2.92
C HIS A 258 23.81 -12.91 -3.79
N HIS A 259 24.30 -14.00 -3.21
CA HIS A 259 24.45 -15.28 -3.89
C HIS A 259 23.73 -16.36 -3.11
N ALA A 260 23.12 -17.30 -3.83
CA ALA A 260 22.66 -18.55 -3.26
C ALA A 260 22.95 -19.70 -4.22
N SER A 261 23.30 -20.85 -3.66
CA SER A 261 23.46 -22.09 -4.39
C SER A 261 22.32 -23.03 -4.08
N ALA A 262 21.81 -23.72 -5.11
CA ALA A 262 20.73 -24.68 -4.94
C ALA A 262 21.14 -25.77 -3.95
N ARG A 263 20.32 -25.99 -2.93
CA ARG A 263 20.57 -27.05 -1.95
C ARG A 263 20.43 -28.42 -2.61
N PRO A 264 21.24 -29.42 -2.21
CA PRO A 264 21.05 -30.78 -2.67
C PRO A 264 19.63 -31.25 -2.36
N ILE A 265 18.97 -31.86 -3.34
CA ILE A 265 17.67 -32.48 -3.11
C ILE A 265 17.95 -33.80 -2.39
N PHE A 266 17.92 -33.77 -1.06
CA PHE A 266 17.92 -34.99 -0.25
C PHE A 266 16.57 -35.67 -0.43
N PHE A 267 16.55 -36.76 -1.19
CA PHE A 267 15.49 -37.78 -1.12
C PHE A 267 15.99 -38.94 -0.28
#